data_AF-A0A380DQF7-F1
#
_entry.id   AF-A0A380DQF7-F1
#
_cell.length_a   1.000
_cell.length_b   1.000
_cell.length_c   1.000
_cell.angle_alpha   90.00
_cell.angle_beta   90.00
_cell.angle_gamma   90.00
#
_symmetry.space_group_name_H-M   'P 1'
#
loop_
_entity.id
_entity.type
_entity.pdbx_description
1 polymer ?
#
loop_
_entity_poly.entity_id
_entity_poly.type
_entity_poly.pdbx_seq_one_letter_code
_entity_poly.pdbx_strand_id
1 'polypeptide(L)'
;MQAARQLRFENLTEIQARTEEIKYYLAEAIKAEKTGKKVEMKKTEEYVIPKELEAKFEEMPQLESSFYKLTPGRQHQYIYHIGQAKRSETRQKRVEKYINQILEGKGMHDK
;
A
#
# COMPACT_ATOMS: atom_id res chain seq x y z
N MET A 1 -0.83 3.66 6.99
CA MET A 1 0.42 3.27 7.68
C MET A 1 0.05 2.29 8.79
N GLN A 2 0.39 1.01 8.68
CA GLN A 2 0.02 0.00 9.69
C GLN A 2 1.15 -0.36 10.67
N ALA A 3 2.39 0.04 10.42
CA ALA A 3 3.54 -0.47 11.18
C ALA A 3 4.60 0.56 11.60
N ALA A 4 4.58 1.80 11.07
CA ALA A 4 5.61 2.79 11.41
C ALA A 4 5.21 3.58 12.67
N ARG A 5 6.06 3.54 13.69
CA ARG A 5 6.01 4.45 14.86
C ARG A 5 6.98 5.61 14.61
N GLN A 6 6.59 6.83 14.97
CA GLN A 6 7.40 8.04 14.77
C GLN A 6 7.62 8.76 16.10
N LEU A 7 8.88 9.12 16.36
CA LEU A 7 9.24 10.15 17.33
C LEU A 7 9.27 11.51 16.63
N ARG A 8 8.64 12.52 17.21
CA ARG A 8 8.61 13.90 16.72
C ARG A 8 9.26 14.81 17.73
N PHE A 9 9.98 15.81 17.23
CA PHE A 9 10.70 16.80 18.03
C PHE A 9 10.51 18.18 17.41
N GLU A 10 10.51 19.22 18.24
CA GLU A 10 10.35 20.60 17.79
C GLU A 10 11.68 21.35 17.69
N ASN A 11 12.70 20.93 18.43
CA ASN A 11 14.01 21.59 18.47
C ASN A 11 15.14 20.64 18.90
N LEU A 12 16.38 21.13 18.77
CA LEU A 12 17.59 20.36 19.06
C LEU A 12 17.72 20.01 20.56
N THR A 13 17.31 20.91 21.44
CA THR A 13 17.40 20.72 22.90
C THR A 13 16.54 19.53 23.34
N GLU A 14 15.34 19.37 22.75
CA GLU A 14 14.47 18.23 23.01
C GLU A 14 15.11 16.91 22.59
N ILE A 15 15.79 16.88 21.45
CA ILE A 15 16.52 15.70 20.96
C ILE A 15 17.64 15.33 21.96
N GLN A 16 18.41 16.32 22.42
CA GLN A 16 19.49 16.12 23.39
C GLN A 16 18.95 15.59 24.72
N ALA A 17 17.86 16.16 25.24
CA ALA A 17 17.23 15.71 26.48
C ALA A 17 16.70 14.26 26.39
N ARG A 18 16.28 13.83 25.19
CA ARG A 18 15.71 12.50 24.95
C ARG A 18 16.70 11.50 24.35
N THR A 19 18.01 11.79 24.41
CA THR A 19 19.07 10.96 23.82
C THR A 19 18.99 9.50 24.25
N GLU A 20 18.74 9.23 25.54
CA GLU A 20 18.69 7.86 26.06
C GLU A 20 17.46 7.09 25.57
N GLU A 21 16.31 7.76 25.43
CA GLU A 21 15.11 7.17 24.83
C GLU A 21 15.33 6.83 23.35
N ILE A 22 15.98 7.72 22.60
CA ILE A 22 16.31 7.49 21.18
C ILE A 22 17.23 6.27 21.04
N LYS A 23 18.29 6.19 21.85
CA LYS A 23 19.22 5.05 21.85
C LYS A 23 18.51 3.75 22.22
N TYR A 24 17.59 3.78 23.18
CA TYR A 24 16.79 2.62 23.56
C TYR A 24 15.98 2.10 22.36
N TYR A 25 15.21 2.96 21.69
CA TYR A 25 14.42 2.53 20.53
C TYR A 25 15.28 2.09 19.34
N LEU A 26 16.45 2.71 19.15
CA LEU A 26 17.41 2.28 18.13
C LEU A 26 17.93 0.86 18.41
N ALA A 27 18.28 0.57 19.67
CA ALA A 27 18.72 -0.76 20.07
C ALA A 27 17.61 -1.81 19.89
N GLU A 28 16.37 -1.48 20.27
CA GLU A 28 15.22 -2.36 20.08
C GLU A 28 14.91 -2.59 18.58
N ALA A 29 15.04 -1.57 17.73
CA ALA A 29 14.89 -1.72 16.29
C ALA A 29 15.96 -2.64 15.68
N ILE A 30 17.22 -2.50 16.10
CA ILE A 30 18.32 -3.39 15.68
C ILE A 30 18.05 -4.83 16.12
N LYS A 31 17.59 -5.05 17.37
CA LYS A 31 17.23 -6.39 17.86
C LYS A 31 16.08 -6.98 17.04
N ALA A 32 15.02 -6.21 16.79
CA ALA A 32 13.88 -6.66 15.99
C ALA A 32 14.31 -7.10 14.58
N GLU A 33 15.16 -6.31 13.92
CA GLU A 33 15.73 -6.64 12.61
C GLU A 33 16.58 -7.92 12.66
N LYS A 34 17.47 -8.04 13.65
CA LYS A 34 18.30 -9.25 13.86
C LYS A 34 17.47 -10.50 14.12
N THR A 35 16.32 -10.38 14.79
CA THR A 35 15.40 -11.51 15.02
C THR A 35 14.58 -11.89 13.79
N GLY A 36 14.71 -11.17 12.67
CA GLY A 36 14.03 -11.46 11.42
C GLY A 36 12.50 -11.30 11.49
N LYS A 37 11.97 -10.63 12.51
CA LYS A 37 10.53 -10.35 12.66
C LYS A 37 10.07 -9.38 11.57
N LYS A 38 9.75 -9.92 10.40
CA LYS A 38 9.05 -9.19 9.34
C LYS A 38 7.57 -9.22 9.65
N VAL A 39 6.93 -8.05 9.62
CA VAL A 39 5.47 -7.98 9.59
C VAL A 39 5.04 -8.67 8.29
N GLU A 40 4.31 -9.77 8.40
CA GLU A 40 3.70 -10.39 7.24
C GLU A 40 2.72 -9.38 6.63
N MET A 41 3.12 -8.80 5.51
CA MET A 41 2.21 -7.99 4.71
C MET A 41 1.25 -8.95 4.04
N LYS A 42 -0.06 -8.71 4.20
CA LYS A 42 -1.10 -9.47 3.52
C LYS A 42 -0.78 -9.55 2.03
N LYS A 43 -0.84 -10.74 1.46
CA LYS A 43 -0.70 -10.90 0.01
C LYS A 43 -1.92 -10.31 -0.68
N THR A 44 -1.75 -9.83 -1.90
CA THR A 44 -2.89 -9.25 -2.64
C THR A 44 -4.02 -10.26 -2.84
N GLU A 45 -3.67 -11.54 -2.98
CA GLU A 45 -4.58 -12.69 -3.11
C GLU A 45 -5.57 -12.83 -1.93
N GLU A 46 -5.27 -12.23 -0.77
CA GLU A 46 -6.17 -12.22 0.39
C GLU A 46 -7.29 -11.17 0.29
N TYR A 47 -7.19 -10.23 -0.66
CA TYR A 47 -8.20 -9.20 -0.85
C TYR A 47 -9.18 -9.61 -1.94
N VAL A 48 -10.47 -9.48 -1.62
CA VAL A 48 -11.55 -9.69 -2.60
C VAL A 48 -11.44 -8.62 -3.70
N ILE A 49 -11.13 -9.07 -4.92
CA ILE A 49 -11.10 -8.20 -6.10
C ILE A 49 -12.54 -7.77 -6.43
N PRO A 50 -12.80 -6.47 -6.69
CA PRO A 50 -14.13 -6.03 -7.07
C PRO A 50 -14.55 -6.63 -8.42
N LYS A 51 -15.79 -7.10 -8.53
CA LYS A 51 -16.32 -7.74 -9.76
C LYS A 51 -16.13 -6.91 -11.02
N GLU A 52 -16.25 -5.59 -10.91
CA GLU A 52 -16.07 -4.68 -12.05
C GLU A 52 -14.62 -4.61 -12.54
N LEU A 53 -13.65 -4.82 -11.64
CA LEU A 53 -12.24 -4.89 -12.00
C LEU A 53 -11.93 -6.25 -12.63
N GLU A 54 -12.47 -7.33 -12.06
CA GLU A 54 -12.35 -8.70 -12.58
C GLU A 54 -12.96 -8.83 -13.99
N ALA A 55 -14.17 -8.31 -14.21
CA ALA A 55 -14.77 -8.25 -15.55
C ALA A 55 -13.89 -7.48 -16.55
N LYS A 56 -13.19 -6.43 -16.09
CA LYS A 56 -12.28 -5.69 -16.96
C LYS A 56 -10.99 -6.45 -17.28
N PHE A 57 -10.54 -7.33 -16.39
CA PHE A 57 -9.44 -8.26 -16.67
C PHE A 57 -9.82 -9.28 -17.75
N GLU A 58 -11.03 -9.83 -17.68
CA GLU A 58 -11.56 -10.73 -18.72
C GLU A 58 -11.65 -10.03 -20.08
N GLU A 59 -12.14 -8.78 -20.12
CA GLU A 59 -12.22 -7.99 -21.35
C GLU A 59 -10.85 -7.54 -21.89
N MET A 60 -9.88 -7.30 -21.00
CA MET A 60 -8.58 -6.73 -21.34
C MET A 60 -7.45 -7.47 -20.60
N PRO A 61 -7.00 -8.64 -21.08
CA PRO A 61 -5.98 -9.45 -20.42
C PRO A 61 -4.64 -8.72 -20.19
N GLN A 62 -4.32 -7.73 -21.01
CA GLN A 62 -3.14 -6.88 -20.79
C GLN A 62 -3.25 -6.07 -19.48
N LEU A 63 -4.45 -5.59 -19.14
CA LEU A 63 -4.69 -4.85 -17.91
C LEU A 63 -4.45 -5.75 -16.70
N GLU A 64 -4.91 -7.00 -16.75
CA GLU A 64 -4.68 -8.00 -15.72
C GLU A 64 -3.17 -8.24 -15.50
N SER A 65 -2.44 -8.50 -16.59
CA SER A 65 -0.99 -8.71 -16.52
C SER A 65 -0.26 -7.50 -15.94
N SER A 66 -0.62 -6.28 -16.35
CA SER A 66 -0.02 -5.06 -15.80
C SER A 66 -0.41 -4.85 -14.33
N PHE A 67 -1.65 -5.15 -13.95
CA PHE A 67 -2.11 -5.06 -12.57
C PHE A 67 -1.30 -5.97 -11.64
N TYR A 68 -1.13 -7.25 -11.99
CA TYR A 68 -0.37 -8.18 -11.16
C TYR A 68 1.13 -7.92 -11.14
N LYS A 69 1.67 -7.12 -12.07
CA LYS A 69 3.06 -6.62 -12.02
C LYS A 69 3.26 -5.45 -11.06
N LEU A 70 2.20 -4.78 -10.62
CA LEU A 70 2.30 -3.73 -9.61
C LEU A 70 2.78 -4.32 -8.28
N THR A 71 3.36 -3.50 -7.41
CA THR A 71 3.70 -3.95 -6.04
C THR A 71 2.41 -4.29 -5.27
N PRO A 72 2.44 -5.22 -4.30
CA PRO A 72 1.24 -5.61 -3.54
C PRO A 72 0.52 -4.41 -2.90
N GLY A 73 1.27 -3.41 -2.43
CA GLY A 73 0.69 -2.17 -1.90
C GLY A 73 -0.11 -1.37 -2.93
N ARG A 74 0.40 -1.25 -4.17
CA ARG A 74 -0.31 -0.56 -5.27
C ARG A 74 -1.56 -1.33 -5.69
N GLN A 75 -1.46 -2.66 -5.83
CA GLN A 75 -2.61 -3.52 -6.15
C GLN A 75 -3.70 -3.39 -5.07
N HIS A 76 -3.32 -3.48 -3.80
CA HIS A 76 -4.24 -3.31 -2.67
C HIS A 76 -4.92 -1.93 -2.70
N GLN A 77 -4.18 -0.87 -3.01
CA GLN A 77 -4.73 0.48 -3.07
C GLN A 77 -5.83 0.61 -4.14
N TYR A 78 -5.62 0.03 -5.32
CA TYR A 78 -6.64 -0.03 -6.37
C TYR A 78 -7.85 -0.86 -5.94
N ILE A 79 -7.64 -2.09 -5.43
CA ILE A 79 -8.72 -2.97 -4.93
C ILE A 79 -9.55 -2.26 -3.88
N TYR A 80 -8.90 -1.65 -2.89
CA TYR A 80 -9.56 -0.91 -1.82
C TYR A 80 -10.33 0.30 -2.37
N HIS A 81 -9.69 1.12 -3.21
CA HIS A 81 -10.33 2.32 -3.74
C HIS A 81 -11.52 2.01 -4.65
N ILE A 82 -11.45 0.97 -5.46
CA ILE A 82 -12.56 0.55 -6.31
C ILE A 82 -13.64 -0.07 -5.41
N GLY A 83 -13.28 -1.05 -4.58
CA GLY A 83 -14.20 -1.81 -3.73
C GLY A 83 -14.98 -1.00 -2.70
N GLN A 84 -14.43 0.11 -2.18
CA GLN A 84 -15.13 0.95 -1.20
C GLN A 84 -16.38 1.68 -1.78
N ALA A 85 -16.55 1.73 -3.12
CA ALA A 85 -17.76 2.32 -3.71
C ALA A 85 -18.95 1.36 -3.59
N LYS A 86 -20.05 1.83 -2.99
CA LYS A 86 -21.28 1.03 -2.79
C LYS A 86 -22.01 0.72 -4.12
N ARG A 87 -22.01 1.66 -5.06
CA ARG A 87 -22.73 1.55 -6.35
C ARG A 87 -21.83 0.94 -7.42
N SER A 88 -22.38 -0.03 -8.16
CA SER A 88 -21.71 -0.71 -9.28
C SER A 88 -21.16 0.26 -10.32
N GLU A 89 -21.99 1.22 -10.76
CA GLU A 89 -21.57 2.25 -11.74
C GLU A 89 -20.37 3.07 -11.26
N THR A 90 -20.27 3.33 -9.96
CA THR A 90 -19.13 4.08 -9.41
C THR A 90 -17.87 3.22 -9.39
N ARG A 91 -17.99 1.90 -9.16
CA ARG A 91 -16.87 0.97 -9.27
C ARG A 91 -16.36 0.90 -10.71
N GLN A 92 -17.27 0.76 -11.69
CA GLN A 92 -16.92 0.80 -13.12
C GLN A 92 -16.18 2.09 -13.51
N LYS A 93 -16.73 3.26 -13.16
CA LYS A 93 -16.06 4.55 -13.43
C LYS A 93 -14.68 4.65 -12.79
N ARG A 94 -14.47 4.07 -11.61
CA ARG A 94 -13.15 4.03 -10.97
C ARG A 94 -12.19 3.11 -11.71
N VAL A 95 -12.64 1.92 -12.14
CA VAL A 95 -11.83 1.02 -12.97
C VAL A 95 -11.39 1.75 -14.24
N GLU A 96 -12.34 2.29 -15.00
CA GLU A 96 -12.08 3.01 -16.26
C GLU A 96 -11.08 4.14 -16.10
N LYS A 97 -11.26 4.96 -15.05
CA LYS A 97 -10.36 6.09 -14.75
C LYS A 97 -8.90 5.66 -14.60
N TYR A 98 -8.65 4.45 -14.11
CA TYR A 98 -7.31 4.01 -13.71
C TYR A 98 -6.66 3.02 -14.69
N ILE A 99 -7.34 2.65 -15.78
CA ILE A 99 -6.80 1.73 -16.80
C ILE A 99 -5.41 2.15 -17.27
N ASN A 100 -5.26 3.40 -17.74
CA ASN A 100 -3.98 3.88 -18.29
C ASN A 100 -2.85 3.85 -17.25
N GLN A 101 -3.14 4.23 -16.00
CA GLN A 101 -2.13 4.20 -14.94
C GLN A 101 -1.67 2.78 -14.62
N ILE A 102 -2.61 1.82 -14.56
CA ILE A 102 -2.29 0.41 -14.33
C ILE A 102 -1.44 -0.12 -15.49
N LEU A 103 -1.80 0.20 -16.73
CA LEU A 103 -1.03 -0.19 -17.92
C LEU A 103 0.39 0.38 -17.92
N GLU A 104 0.57 1.61 -17.42
CA GLU A 104 1.87 2.25 -17.22
C GLU A 104 2.65 1.71 -16.01
N GLY A 105 2.10 0.79 -15.23
CA GLY A 105 2.73 0.26 -14.01
C GLY A 105 2.76 1.24 -12.84
N LYS A 106 1.93 2.28 -12.88
CA LYS A 106 1.83 3.33 -11.87
C LYS A 106 0.80 2.97 -10.79
N GLY A 107 1.03 3.46 -9.57
CA GLY A 107 0.03 3.50 -8.51
C GLY A 107 -0.90 4.70 -8.65
N MET A 108 -2.03 4.68 -7.93
CA MET A 108 -3.08 5.72 -7.99
C MET A 108 -2.63 7.17 -7.73
N HIS A 109 -1.51 7.33 -7.02
CA HIS A 109 -0.97 8.64 -6.62
C HIS A 109 0.40 8.91 -7.25
N ASP A 110 0.87 8.01 -8.11
CA ASP A 110 2.12 8.22 -8.83
C ASP A 110 1.86 9.20 -9.97
N LYS A 111 2.79 10.13 -10.16
CA LYS A 111 2.78 11.08 -11.27
C LYS A 111 3.54 10.49 -12.46
#